data_AF-A0A7I7VRY8-F1
#
_entry.id   AF-A0A7I7VRY8-F1
#
_cell.length_a   1.000
_cell.length_b   1.000
_cell.length_c   1.000
_cell.angle_alpha   90.00
_cell.angle_beta   90.00
_cell.angle_gamma   90.00
#
_symmetry.space_group_name_H-M   'P 1'
#
loop_
_entity.id
_entity.type
_entity.pdbx_description
1 polymer ?
#
loop_
_entity_poly.entity_id
_entity_poly.type
_entity_poly.pdbx_seq_one_letter_code
_entity_poly.pdbx_strand_id
1 'polypeptide(L)'
;MIPIPQDDATRQKMREAIDASVEDFHGVPGFSVVRTEGPGTAIGAHGGIQDDMQLDRVLTRMRMQPAGAFGGKFVIICTKPEREWRIAKLSGIRGVPPKFVDDRVFTDEQAAQAEIFAKRLEQYPAEDGMPEHCTPAWKARGENWA
;
A
#
# COMPACT_ATOMS: atom_id res chain seq x y z
N MET A 1 7.33 -14.07 10.01
CA MET A 1 6.58 -13.00 9.32
C MET A 1 6.41 -11.84 10.30
N ILE A 2 6.47 -10.59 9.85
CA ILE A 2 6.40 -9.44 10.76
C ILE A 2 4.95 -8.96 10.87
N PRO A 3 4.41 -8.72 12.08
CA PRO A 3 3.06 -8.19 12.26
C PRO A 3 2.90 -6.81 11.61
N ILE A 4 1.69 -6.48 11.19
CA ILE A 4 1.35 -5.10 10.82
C ILE A 4 1.36 -4.28 12.12
N PRO A 5 2.21 -3.24 12.22
CA PRO A 5 2.38 -2.50 13.47
C PRO A 5 1.06 -1.86 13.89
N GLN A 6 0.75 -1.97 15.18
CA GLN A 6 -0.42 -1.36 15.80
C GLN A 6 -0.05 -0.19 16.70
N ASP A 7 1.23 -0.10 17.10
CA ASP A 7 1.73 1.00 17.90
C ASP A 7 1.92 2.27 17.05
N ASP A 8 1.58 3.41 17.65
CA ASP A 8 1.59 4.70 16.95
C ASP A 8 2.99 5.14 16.55
N ALA A 9 4.01 4.84 17.37
CA ALA A 9 5.39 5.23 17.10
C ALA A 9 5.94 4.59 15.82
N THR A 10 5.77 3.28 15.65
CA THR A 10 6.22 2.58 14.44
C THR A 10 5.40 3.01 13.22
N ARG A 11 4.09 3.17 13.38
CA ARG A 11 3.22 3.66 12.29
C ARG A 11 3.63 5.07 11.84
N GLN A 12 3.96 5.94 12.79
CA GLN A 12 4.41 7.29 12.53
C GLN A 12 5.75 7.30 11.77
N LYS A 13 6.73 6.51 12.21
CA LYS A 13 8.00 6.33 11.49
C LYS A 13 7.79 5.88 10.04
N MET A 14 6.87 4.93 9.81
CA MET A 14 6.56 4.47 8.46
C MET A 14 5.88 5.54 7.60
N ARG A 15 4.98 6.34 8.19
CA ARG A 15 4.36 7.48 7.50
C ARG A 15 5.40 8.51 7.11
N GLU A 16 6.30 8.87 8.02
CA GLU A 16 7.40 9.79 7.76
C GLU A 16 8.28 9.31 6.60
N ALA A 17 8.59 8.02 6.54
CA ALA A 17 9.36 7.46 5.42
C ALA A 17 8.62 7.58 4.08
N ILE A 18 7.29 7.48 4.08
CA ILE A 18 6.46 7.61 2.88
C ILE A 18 6.31 9.08 2.48
N ASP A 19 6.04 9.97 3.43
CA ASP A 19 5.93 11.41 3.19
C ASP A 19 7.25 11.97 2.64
N ALA A 20 8.37 11.48 3.18
CA ALA A 20 9.70 11.77 2.67
C ALA A 20 9.88 11.31 1.21
N SER A 21 9.29 10.17 0.81
CA SER A 21 9.29 9.75 -0.60
C SER A 21 8.31 10.57 -1.45
N VAL A 22 7.18 11.03 -0.90
CA VAL A 22 6.23 11.89 -1.64
C VAL A 22 6.93 13.16 -2.10
N GLU A 23 7.76 13.76 -1.25
CA GLU A 23 8.56 14.92 -1.60
C GLU A 23 9.54 14.64 -2.76
N ASP A 24 10.30 13.54 -2.67
CA ASP A 24 11.28 13.15 -3.70
C ASP A 24 10.62 12.77 -5.04
N PHE A 25 9.40 12.25 -5.03
CA PHE A 25 8.68 11.83 -6.25
C PHE A 25 7.61 12.84 -6.71
N HIS A 26 7.51 14.01 -6.10
CA HIS A 26 6.51 15.00 -6.44
C HIS A 26 6.61 15.42 -7.92
N GLY A 27 5.50 15.29 -8.65
CA GLY A 27 5.42 15.65 -10.07
C GLY A 27 6.12 14.67 -11.02
N VAL A 28 6.57 13.52 -10.52
CA VAL A 28 7.24 12.48 -11.31
C VAL A 28 6.28 11.30 -11.51
N PRO A 29 6.18 10.73 -12.72
CA PRO A 29 5.39 9.52 -12.92
C PRO A 29 5.93 8.34 -12.11
N GLY A 30 5.06 7.73 -11.31
CA GLY A 30 5.39 6.57 -10.49
C GLY A 30 5.82 6.93 -9.06
N PHE A 31 5.98 5.89 -8.24
CA PHE A 31 6.31 6.07 -6.83
C PHE A 31 6.90 4.80 -6.24
N SER A 32 7.98 4.98 -5.50
CA SER A 32 8.55 3.96 -4.63
C SER A 32 8.85 4.60 -3.28
N VAL A 33 8.79 3.79 -2.22
CA VAL A 33 9.06 4.28 -0.87
C VAL A 33 10.57 4.18 -0.62
N VAL A 34 11.31 5.13 -1.19
CA VAL A 34 12.76 5.30 -1.09
C VAL A 34 13.10 6.79 -1.10
N ARG A 35 14.33 7.11 -0.71
CA ARG A 35 14.96 8.42 -0.91
C ARG A 35 15.91 8.35 -2.08
N THR A 36 16.11 9.48 -2.75
CA THR A 36 16.97 9.60 -3.93
C THR A 36 17.85 10.84 -3.82
N GLU A 37 18.88 10.97 -4.67
CA GLU A 37 19.79 12.13 -4.62
C GLU A 37 19.10 13.47 -4.91
N GLY A 38 17.92 13.45 -5.53
CA GLY A 38 17.12 14.63 -5.79
C GLY A 38 15.79 14.28 -6.46
N PRO A 39 14.82 15.22 -6.53
CA PRO A 39 13.48 14.88 -6.97
C PRO A 39 13.44 14.31 -8.40
N GLY A 40 12.75 13.17 -8.56
CA GLY A 40 12.59 12.50 -9.86
C GLY A 40 13.79 11.76 -10.41
N THR A 41 14.87 11.62 -9.64
CA THR A 41 16.00 10.75 -10.01
C THR A 41 15.77 9.32 -9.52
N ALA A 42 16.47 8.37 -10.14
CA ALA A 42 16.60 7.00 -9.64
C ALA A 42 18.01 6.71 -9.09
N ILE A 43 18.86 7.73 -9.03
CA ILE A 43 20.26 7.61 -8.61
C ILE A 43 20.36 7.72 -7.09
N GLY A 44 21.26 6.90 -6.52
CA GLY A 44 21.55 6.90 -5.08
C GLY A 44 20.34 6.51 -4.24
N ALA A 45 19.56 5.52 -4.66
CA ALA A 45 18.42 5.03 -3.88
C ALA A 45 18.87 4.55 -2.49
N HIS A 46 18.31 5.14 -1.44
CA HIS A 46 18.58 4.83 -0.03
C HIS A 46 17.30 5.06 0.79
N GLY A 47 17.30 4.83 2.10
CA GLY A 47 16.13 5.08 2.94
C GLY A 47 14.91 4.24 2.59
N GLY A 48 13.78 4.53 3.23
CA GLY A 48 12.51 3.85 2.98
C GLY A 48 12.63 2.32 3.08
N ILE A 49 12.22 1.59 2.03
CA ILE A 49 12.28 0.13 1.99
C ILE A 49 13.70 -0.45 1.92
N GLN A 50 14.71 0.34 1.53
CA GLN A 50 16.10 -0.15 1.46
C GLN A 50 16.69 -0.31 2.87
N ASP A 51 16.37 0.63 3.76
CA ASP A 51 16.95 0.69 5.10
C ASP A 51 16.00 0.16 6.20
N ASP A 52 14.69 0.13 5.93
CA ASP A 52 13.67 -0.36 6.87
C ASP A 52 13.01 -1.66 6.37
N MET A 53 13.56 -2.79 6.85
CA MET A 53 13.03 -4.12 6.51
C MET A 53 11.59 -4.32 7.01
N GLN A 54 11.18 -3.68 8.10
CA GLN A 54 9.81 -3.82 8.59
C GLN A 54 8.84 -3.13 7.64
N LEU A 55 9.17 -1.91 7.19
CA LEU A 55 8.39 -1.17 6.19
C LEU A 55 8.28 -1.93 4.88
N ASP A 56 9.38 -2.48 4.37
CA ASP A 56 9.38 -3.31 3.15
C ASP A 56 8.41 -4.50 3.27
N ARG A 57 8.48 -5.23 4.38
CA ARG A 57 7.62 -6.40 4.60
C ARG A 57 6.15 -6.01 4.75
N VAL A 58 5.83 -4.93 5.46
CA VAL A 58 4.46 -4.43 5.61
C VAL A 58 3.89 -3.95 4.27
N LEU A 59 4.65 -3.17 3.48
CA LEU A 59 4.21 -2.71 2.17
C LEU A 59 4.00 -3.88 1.20
N THR A 60 4.94 -4.81 1.15
CA THR A 60 4.83 -6.03 0.34
C THR A 60 3.57 -6.79 0.71
N ARG A 61 3.31 -6.96 2.02
CA ARG A 61 2.12 -7.63 2.53
C ARG A 61 0.82 -6.96 2.07
N MET A 62 0.70 -5.66 2.28
CA MET A 62 -0.47 -4.88 1.86
C MET A 62 -0.70 -4.94 0.34
N ARG A 63 0.38 -4.97 -0.46
CA ARG A 63 0.32 -5.06 -1.92
C ARG A 63 -0.14 -6.44 -2.40
N MET A 64 0.16 -7.51 -1.69
CA MET A 64 -0.20 -8.89 -2.07
C MET A 64 -1.68 -9.25 -1.80
N GLN A 65 -2.41 -8.45 -1.02
CA GLN A 65 -3.80 -8.80 -0.68
C GLN A 65 -4.71 -8.83 -1.91
N PRO A 66 -5.69 -9.78 -1.94
CA PRO A 66 -6.69 -9.85 -2.98
C PRO A 66 -7.60 -8.61 -2.96
N ALA A 67 -8.21 -8.31 -4.10
CA ALA A 67 -8.97 -7.09 -4.31
C ALA A 67 -10.16 -6.90 -3.32
N GLY A 68 -10.75 -8.00 -2.84
CA GLY A 68 -11.86 -7.97 -1.86
C GLY A 68 -11.44 -8.05 -0.39
N ALA A 69 -10.14 -8.13 -0.08
CA ALA A 69 -9.67 -8.28 1.30
C ALA A 69 -10.11 -7.11 2.19
N PHE A 70 -10.48 -7.42 3.44
CA PHE A 70 -10.79 -6.43 4.49
C PHE A 70 -11.80 -5.34 4.08
N GLY A 71 -12.83 -5.72 3.30
CA GLY A 71 -13.85 -4.77 2.81
C GLY A 71 -13.42 -3.97 1.58
N GLY A 72 -12.38 -4.41 0.86
CA GLY A 72 -11.99 -3.88 -0.44
C GLY A 72 -10.64 -3.18 -0.43
N LYS A 73 -9.81 -3.47 -1.43
CA LYS A 73 -8.50 -2.85 -1.60
C LYS A 73 -8.63 -1.41 -2.07
N PHE A 74 -7.91 -0.50 -1.40
CA PHE A 74 -7.82 0.89 -1.84
C PHE A 74 -6.99 1.04 -3.11
N VAL A 75 -7.51 1.82 -4.06
CA VAL A 75 -6.91 2.17 -5.35
C VAL A 75 -7.04 3.65 -5.61
N ILE A 76 -6.17 4.16 -6.47
CA ILE A 76 -6.22 5.53 -6.97
C ILE A 76 -6.92 5.50 -8.34
N ILE A 77 -7.85 6.42 -8.53
CA ILE A 77 -8.52 6.68 -9.79
C ILE A 77 -8.11 8.06 -10.25
N CYS A 78 -7.38 8.14 -11.36
CA CYS A 78 -7.13 9.39 -12.06
C CYS A 78 -8.45 9.85 -12.73
N THR A 79 -9.03 10.95 -12.23
CA THR A 79 -10.27 11.52 -12.79
C THR A 79 -9.98 12.56 -13.87
N LYS A 80 -8.82 13.24 -13.79
CA LYS A 80 -8.28 14.07 -14.87
C LYS A 80 -6.77 13.80 -14.98
N PRO A 81 -6.27 13.40 -16.16
CA PRO A 81 -4.85 13.13 -16.37
C PRO A 81 -3.97 14.25 -15.82
N GLU A 82 -2.99 13.86 -14.99
CA GLU A 82 -1.98 14.76 -14.41
C GLU A 82 -2.53 15.93 -13.58
N ARG A 83 -3.80 15.87 -13.15
CA ARG A 83 -4.46 16.98 -12.45
C ARG A 83 -5.31 16.56 -11.26
N GLU A 84 -6.05 15.47 -11.39
CA GLU A 84 -7.01 15.06 -10.37
C GLU A 84 -6.98 13.56 -10.15
N TRP A 85 -6.81 13.17 -8.89
CA TRP A 85 -6.88 11.80 -8.42
C TRP A 85 -7.84 11.70 -7.24
N ARG A 86 -8.52 10.56 -7.13
CA ARG A 86 -9.42 10.23 -6.03
C ARG A 86 -9.15 8.81 -5.54
N ILE A 87 -9.49 8.53 -4.29
CA ILE A 87 -9.32 7.20 -3.70
C ILE A 87 -10.65 6.44 -3.78
N ALA A 88 -10.58 5.19 -4.23
CA ALA A 88 -11.72 4.27 -4.27
C ALA A 88 -11.38 2.92 -3.64
N LYS A 89 -12.41 2.15 -3.28
CA LYS A 89 -12.29 0.74 -2.87
C LYS A 89 -12.78 -0.20 -3.96
N LEU A 90 -12.00 -1.25 -4.20
CA LEU A 90 -12.41 -2.37 -5.04
C LEU A 90 -13.41 -3.26 -4.29
N SER A 91 -14.41 -3.79 -5.01
CA SER A 91 -15.37 -4.75 -4.45
C SER A 91 -14.80 -6.18 -4.34
N GLY A 92 -13.77 -6.50 -5.11
CA GLY A 92 -13.29 -7.87 -5.30
C GLY A 92 -14.16 -8.74 -6.23
N ILE A 93 -15.27 -8.21 -6.75
CA ILE A 93 -16.20 -8.91 -7.63
C ILE A 93 -16.03 -8.38 -9.06
N ARG A 94 -15.80 -9.30 -10.01
CA ARG A 94 -15.65 -8.95 -11.42
C ARG A 94 -16.93 -8.27 -11.94
N GLY A 95 -16.76 -7.16 -12.67
CA GLY A 95 -17.87 -6.40 -13.26
C GLY A 95 -18.52 -5.40 -12.32
N VAL A 96 -18.20 -5.41 -11.02
CA VAL A 96 -18.67 -4.38 -10.08
C VAL A 96 -17.63 -3.25 -10.03
N PRO A 97 -18.01 -2.00 -10.39
CA PRO A 97 -17.07 -0.89 -10.42
C PRO A 97 -16.60 -0.52 -9.00
N PRO A 98 -15.40 0.08 -8.87
CA PRO A 98 -14.93 0.63 -7.60
C PRO A 98 -15.86 1.73 -7.07
N LYS A 99 -15.91 1.91 -5.75
CA LYS A 99 -16.66 3.01 -5.12
C LYS A 99 -15.69 4.00 -4.48
N PHE A 100 -15.90 5.30 -4.73
CA PHE A 100 -15.11 6.34 -4.06
C PHE A 100 -15.31 6.26 -2.54
N VAL A 101 -14.22 6.50 -1.81
CA VAL A 101 -14.22 6.48 -0.34
C VAL A 101 -14.87 7.74 0.21
N ASP A 102 -14.58 8.87 -0.41
CA ASP A 102 -15.06 10.21 -0.06
C ASP A 102 -14.99 11.14 -1.29
N ASP A 103 -15.28 12.42 -1.08
CA ASP A 103 -15.26 13.47 -2.11
C ASP A 103 -13.92 14.23 -2.22
N ARG A 104 -12.87 13.79 -1.50
CA ARG A 104 -11.56 14.44 -1.57
C ARG A 104 -10.95 14.23 -2.95
N VAL A 105 -10.43 15.32 -3.51
CA VAL A 105 -9.65 15.34 -4.76
C VAL A 105 -8.22 15.69 -4.40
N PHE A 106 -7.30 14.88 -4.90
CA PHE A 106 -5.87 15.09 -4.80
C PHE A 106 -5.38 15.70 -6.11
N THR A 107 -4.49 16.68 -6.01
CA THR A 107 -3.79 17.30 -7.16
C THR A 107 -2.36 16.77 -7.32
N ASP A 108 -2.00 15.77 -6.53
CA ASP A 108 -0.73 15.07 -6.53
C ASP A 108 -1.00 13.57 -6.33
N GLU A 109 -0.46 12.73 -7.22
CA GLU A 109 -0.69 11.28 -7.17
C GLU A 109 -0.02 10.67 -5.94
N GLN A 110 1.19 11.14 -5.62
CA GLN A 110 2.00 10.63 -4.53
C GLN A 110 1.33 10.89 -3.17
N ALA A 111 0.74 12.08 -2.96
CA ALA A 111 -0.09 12.37 -1.79
C ALA A 111 -1.28 11.41 -1.64
N ALA A 112 -1.94 11.02 -2.72
CA ALA A 112 -3.02 10.04 -2.68
C ALA A 112 -2.51 8.63 -2.28
N GLN A 113 -1.28 8.27 -2.67
CA GLN A 113 -0.67 7.00 -2.27
C GLN A 113 -0.29 6.96 -0.79
N ALA A 114 0.22 8.07 -0.25
CA ALA A 114 0.48 8.21 1.19
C ALA A 114 -0.80 8.10 2.02
N GLU A 115 -1.88 8.74 1.58
CA GLU A 115 -3.20 8.60 2.21
C GLU A 115 -3.69 7.15 2.18
N ILE A 116 -3.55 6.46 1.05
CA ILE A 116 -3.90 5.04 0.95
C ILE A 116 -3.11 4.20 1.96
N PHE A 117 -1.82 4.48 2.15
CA PHE A 117 -1.04 3.76 3.15
C PHE A 117 -1.58 3.99 4.57
N ALA A 118 -1.89 5.24 4.94
CA ALA A 118 -2.49 5.55 6.24
C ALA A 118 -3.80 4.78 6.46
N LYS A 119 -4.70 4.76 5.47
CA LYS A 119 -5.96 3.99 5.53
C LYS A 119 -5.72 2.48 5.61
N ARG A 120 -4.66 1.95 4.98
CA ARG A 120 -4.32 0.53 5.06
C ARG A 120 -3.81 0.12 6.44
N LEU A 121 -3.05 0.98 7.13
CA LEU A 121 -2.63 0.72 8.51
C LEU A 121 -3.83 0.57 9.45
N GLU A 122 -4.91 1.31 9.22
CA GLU A 122 -6.17 1.18 9.97
C GLU A 122 -7.00 -0.03 9.54
N GLN A 123 -7.02 -0.35 8.24
CA GLN A 123 -7.85 -1.42 7.69
C GLN A 123 -7.34 -2.83 8.04
N TYR A 124 -6.03 -3.00 8.20
CA TYR A 124 -5.42 -4.33 8.26
C TYR A 124 -5.14 -4.77 9.70
N PRO A 125 -5.53 -6.00 10.08
CA PRO A 125 -5.23 -6.54 11.40
C PRO A 125 -3.73 -6.85 11.55
N ALA A 126 -3.25 -6.90 12.80
CA ALA A 126 -1.83 -7.12 13.11
C ALA A 126 -1.31 -8.46 12.57
N GLU A 127 -2.16 -9.47 12.67
CA GLU A 127 -1.92 -10.86 12.32
C GLU A 127 -2.09 -11.16 10.82
N ASP A 128 -2.32 -10.14 9.97
CA ASP A 128 -2.56 -10.36 8.55
C ASP A 128 -1.48 -11.22 7.89
N GLY A 129 -2.02 -12.28 7.29
CA GLY A 129 -1.43 -13.55 6.89
C GLY A 129 -0.16 -14.07 7.52
N MET A 130 -0.07 -14.00 8.84
CA MET A 130 0.74 -14.96 9.61
C MET A 130 0.57 -16.41 9.11
N PRO A 131 1.54 -17.31 9.35
CA PRO A 131 1.55 -18.66 8.80
C PRO A 131 0.25 -19.45 8.99
N GLU A 132 -0.45 -19.25 10.11
CA GLU A 132 -1.75 -19.84 10.44
C GLU A 132 -2.88 -19.47 9.44
N HIS A 133 -2.76 -18.34 8.75
CA HIS A 133 -3.69 -17.90 7.71
C HIS A 133 -3.28 -18.38 6.32
N CYS A 134 -2.07 -18.93 6.17
CA CYS A 134 -1.61 -19.49 4.91
C CYS A 134 -2.07 -20.93 4.80
N THR A 135 -3.00 -21.21 3.87
CA THR A 135 -3.28 -22.59 3.48
C THR A 135 -2.09 -23.11 2.66
N PRO A 136 -1.41 -24.18 3.06
CA PRO A 136 -0.31 -24.74 2.28
C PRO A 136 -0.79 -25.06 0.86
N ALA A 137 0.01 -24.72 -0.15
CA ALA A 137 -0.40 -24.86 -1.55
C ALA A 137 -0.83 -26.30 -1.91
N TRP A 138 -0.23 -27.30 -1.28
CA TRP A 138 -0.58 -28.72 -1.44
C TRP A 138 -1.92 -29.11 -0.80
N LYS A 139 -2.46 -28.32 0.15
CA LYS A 139 -3.82 -28.48 0.71
C LYS A 139 -4.88 -27.65 -0.03
N ALA A 140 -4.46 -26.65 -0.81
CA ALA A 140 -5.36 -25.68 -1.43
C ALA A 140 -6.27 -26.26 -2.54
N ARG A 141 -5.95 -27.45 -3.06
CA ARG A 141 -6.74 -28.16 -4.11
C ARG A 141 -7.69 -29.24 -3.57
N GLY A 142 -7.81 -29.40 -2.25
CA GLY A 142 -8.61 -30.46 -1.64
C GLY A 142 -8.00 -31.87 -1.81
N GLU A 143 -6.72 -31.94 -2.19
CA GLU A 143 -6.01 -33.21 -2.33
C GLU A 143 -5.58 -33.69 -0.94
N ASN A 144 -6.35 -34.65 -0.40
CA ASN A 144 -6.07 -35.31 0.87
C ASN A 144 -5.02 -36.42 0.66
N TRP A 145 -3.77 -36.04 0.39
CA TRP A 145 -2.65 -36.98 0.54
C TRP A 145 -2.39 -37.13 2.05
N ALA A 146 -2.97 -38.19 2.63
CA ALA A 146 -2.71 -38.65 3.99
C ALA A 146 -1.38 -39.44 4.04
#